data_AF-A0A813II04-F1
#
_entry.id   AF-A0A813II04-F1
#
_cell.length_a   1.000
_cell.length_b   1.000
_cell.length_c   1.000
_cell.angle_alpha   90.00
_cell.angle_beta   90.00
_cell.angle_gamma   90.00
#
_symmetry.space_group_name_H-M   'P 1'
#
loop_
_entity.id
_entity.type
_entity.pdbx_description
1 polymer ?
#
loop_
_entity_poly.entity_id
_entity_poly.type
_entity_poly.pdbx_seq_one_letter_code
_entity_poly.pdbx_strand_id
1 'polypeptide(L)'
;MGAAALSSQYKTCCEEAKFEVKVCVQSRQTLCSEPSELQLEEDDLTPRGSTCERTVDSEAPQEQQQSWSPSQSSPGTQFFEGQLCGMWRRVEDNSKVGVITGNELVWDPSFRARPSKLREVDLTTIGIELNGTMYTGQVSVGVNKRIVWSDGEAWWLQCLIRSRRE
;
A
#
# COMPACT_ATOMS: atom_id res chain seq x y z
N MET A 1 5.00 -38.71 -0.95
CA MET A 1 6.03 -37.75 -0.49
C MET A 1 6.49 -36.95 -1.71
N GLY A 2 5.99 -35.73 -1.89
CA GLY A 2 6.34 -34.89 -3.03
C GLY A 2 6.40 -33.44 -2.58
N ALA A 3 7.58 -32.98 -2.17
CA ALA A 3 7.82 -31.60 -1.82
C ALA A 3 8.01 -30.77 -3.09
N ALA A 4 7.28 -29.66 -3.14
CA ALA A 4 7.09 -28.79 -4.28
C ALA A 4 8.36 -28.06 -4.72
N ALA A 5 8.61 -28.06 -6.03
CA ALA A 5 9.52 -27.15 -6.70
C ALA A 5 8.74 -25.92 -7.18
N LEU A 6 8.72 -24.83 -6.40
CA LEU A 6 8.16 -23.53 -6.80
C LEU A 6 9.18 -22.39 -6.65
N SER A 7 10.45 -22.65 -7.00
CA SER A 7 11.55 -21.72 -6.69
C SER A 7 12.18 -20.94 -7.85
N SER A 8 11.66 -21.01 -9.08
CA SER A 8 12.41 -20.49 -10.24
C SER A 8 11.80 -19.36 -11.06
N GLN A 9 10.63 -18.82 -10.71
CA GLN A 9 9.93 -17.85 -11.59
C GLN A 9 10.07 -16.37 -11.21
N TYR A 10 10.77 -16.02 -10.12
CA TYR A 10 10.91 -14.61 -9.69
C TYR A 10 12.03 -13.84 -10.41
N LYS A 11 12.67 -14.40 -11.44
CA LYS A 11 13.96 -13.90 -11.95
C LYS A 11 13.88 -12.79 -13.01
N THR A 12 12.71 -12.42 -13.53
CA THR A 12 12.64 -11.72 -14.83
C THR A 12 11.88 -10.38 -14.85
N CYS A 13 11.65 -9.71 -13.73
CA CYS A 13 11.03 -8.37 -13.76
C CYS A 13 12.02 -7.18 -13.83
N CYS A 14 13.34 -7.41 -13.93
CA CYS A 14 14.34 -6.34 -13.79
C CYS A 14 15.18 -6.05 -15.05
N GLU A 15 14.79 -6.47 -16.26
CA GLU A 15 15.72 -6.45 -17.39
C GLU A 15 15.70 -5.18 -18.28
N GLU A 16 14.70 -4.30 -18.21
CA GLU A 16 14.64 -3.14 -19.14
C GLU A 16 14.31 -1.78 -18.50
N ALA A 17 14.98 -1.43 -17.41
CA ALA A 17 15.06 -0.03 -16.97
C ALA A 17 16.48 0.50 -17.14
N LYS A 18 16.88 0.84 -18.37
CA LYS A 18 18.03 1.71 -18.63
C LYS A 18 17.67 3.15 -18.25
N PHE A 19 17.57 3.43 -16.95
CA PHE A 19 17.45 4.80 -16.47
C PHE A 19 18.84 5.30 -16.06
N GLU A 20 19.29 6.36 -16.72
CA GLU A 20 20.53 7.05 -16.43
C GLU A 20 20.40 7.75 -15.08
N VAL A 21 20.82 7.07 -14.00
CA VAL A 21 20.80 7.63 -12.64
C VAL A 21 21.93 8.65 -12.53
N LYS A 22 21.58 9.94 -12.66
CA LYS A 22 22.42 11.03 -12.15
C LYS A 22 22.48 10.90 -10.62
N VAL A 23 23.62 10.41 -10.15
CA VAL A 23 23.94 10.29 -8.74
C VAL A 23 23.93 11.68 -8.09
N CYS A 24 22.93 11.96 -7.26
CA CYS A 24 22.95 13.12 -6.39
C CYS A 24 23.67 12.75 -5.09
N VAL A 25 24.99 12.93 -5.06
CA VAL A 25 25.78 12.89 -3.82
C VAL A 25 25.70 14.27 -3.17
N GLN A 26 24.82 14.42 -2.20
CA GLN A 26 24.95 15.43 -1.14
C GLN A 26 24.52 14.73 0.16
N SER A 27 25.47 14.15 0.90
CA SER A 27 26.28 14.81 1.93
C SER A 27 25.50 15.20 3.19
N ARG A 28 25.87 14.47 4.26
CA ARG A 28 26.04 14.89 5.67
C ARG A 28 24.82 14.91 6.57
N GLN A 29 24.79 13.86 7.42
CA GLN A 29 24.81 13.95 8.87
C GLN A 29 23.98 15.07 9.50
N THR A 30 22.82 14.68 10.04
CA THR A 30 22.25 15.39 11.18
C THR A 30 22.07 14.39 12.32
N LEU A 31 22.79 14.66 13.41
CA LEU A 31 22.84 13.89 14.63
C LEU A 31 21.45 13.70 15.25
N CYS A 32 21.28 12.52 15.87
CA CYS A 32 20.26 12.23 16.84
C CYS A 32 20.28 13.23 18.00
N SER A 33 19.11 13.77 18.34
CA SER A 33 18.82 14.36 19.64
C SER A 33 17.44 13.86 20.08
N GLU A 34 17.43 12.88 20.98
CA GLU A 34 16.34 12.59 21.92
C GLU A 34 16.83 12.98 23.33
N PRO A 35 15.98 13.08 24.36
CA PRO A 35 14.56 13.38 24.42
C PRO A 35 14.31 14.57 25.38
N SER A 36 13.07 15.05 25.50
CA SER A 36 12.67 15.86 26.66
C SER A 36 11.33 15.36 27.17
N GLU A 37 11.41 14.64 28.30
CA GLU A 37 10.33 14.44 29.26
C GLU A 37 9.65 15.77 29.57
N LEU A 38 8.33 15.82 29.39
CA LEU A 38 7.49 16.77 30.12
C LEU A 38 6.37 16.02 30.82
N GLN A 39 6.23 16.41 32.09
CA GLN A 39 5.51 15.77 33.16
C GLN A 39 3.99 15.79 32.95
N LEU A 40 3.35 14.72 33.43
CA LEU A 40 1.93 14.68 33.72
C LEU A 40 1.58 15.70 34.81
N GLU A 41 0.55 16.50 34.57
CA GLU A 41 -0.26 17.09 35.62
C GLU A 41 -1.69 16.54 35.49
N GLU A 42 -2.12 15.86 36.54
CA GLU A 42 -3.46 15.36 36.78
C GLU A 42 -4.30 16.51 37.34
N ASP A 43 -5.38 16.89 36.66
CA ASP A 43 -6.40 17.77 37.25
C ASP A 43 -7.78 17.10 37.14
N ASP A 44 -8.19 16.57 38.28
CA ASP A 44 -9.52 16.09 38.64
C ASP A 44 -10.47 17.28 38.76
N LEU A 45 -11.49 17.38 37.90
CA LEU A 45 -12.77 18.01 38.28
C LEU A 45 -13.94 17.44 37.46
N THR A 46 -14.80 16.70 38.15
CA THR A 46 -16.13 16.27 37.68
C THR A 46 -17.10 17.44 37.49
N PRO A 47 -18.08 17.29 36.58
CA PRO A 47 -19.43 17.76 36.88
C PRO A 47 -20.49 16.66 36.71
N ARG A 48 -21.25 16.43 37.79
CA ARG A 48 -22.56 15.77 37.76
C ARG A 48 -23.61 16.77 37.27
N GLY A 49 -24.37 16.40 36.24
CA GLY A 49 -25.60 17.09 35.81
C GLY A 49 -26.18 16.38 34.58
N SER A 50 -27.22 15.57 34.74
CA SER A 50 -28.64 15.95 34.59
C SER A 50 -29.10 16.11 33.15
N THR A 51 -29.73 15.02 32.67
CA THR A 51 -31.02 14.99 31.94
C THR A 51 -31.17 15.86 30.67
N CYS A 52 -31.32 15.21 29.52
CA CYS A 52 -32.61 15.16 28.80
C CYS A 52 -32.58 14.14 27.65
N GLU A 53 -33.55 13.23 27.67
CA GLU A 53 -33.98 12.44 26.52
C GLU A 53 -34.39 13.39 25.38
N ARG A 54 -33.85 13.16 24.18
CA ARG A 54 -34.48 13.61 22.95
C ARG A 54 -34.21 12.61 21.84
N THR A 55 -35.19 11.75 21.63
CA THR A 55 -35.47 11.05 20.39
C THR A 55 -35.45 12.05 19.24
N VAL A 56 -34.49 11.91 18.33
CA VAL A 56 -34.54 12.51 17.00
C VAL A 56 -34.24 11.42 15.99
N ASP A 57 -35.15 11.33 15.03
CA ASP A 57 -35.27 10.37 13.95
C ASP A 57 -33.94 9.96 13.30
N SER A 58 -33.73 8.65 13.35
CA SER A 58 -33.35 7.78 12.24
C SER A 58 -33.53 8.38 10.85
N GLU A 59 -32.56 9.15 10.37
CA GLU A 59 -32.29 9.26 8.94
C GLU A 59 -30.94 8.62 8.67
N ALA A 60 -31.00 7.31 8.41
CA ALA A 60 -29.86 6.52 8.01
C ALA A 60 -29.27 7.13 6.73
N PRO A 61 -27.97 7.50 6.71
CA PRO A 61 -27.31 7.79 5.45
C PRO A 61 -27.37 6.50 4.63
N GLN A 62 -28.20 6.49 3.58
CA GLN A 62 -28.11 5.46 2.56
C GLN A 62 -26.72 5.56 1.96
N GLU A 63 -25.82 4.72 2.47
CA GLU A 63 -24.55 4.40 1.86
C GLU A 63 -24.87 3.91 0.46
N GLN A 64 -24.78 4.81 -0.52
CA GLN A 64 -24.88 4.50 -1.93
C GLN A 64 -23.73 3.56 -2.25
N GLN A 65 -23.99 2.26 -2.08
CA GLN A 65 -23.26 1.20 -2.74
C GLN A 65 -23.40 1.45 -4.24
N GLN A 66 -22.49 2.26 -4.77
CA GLN A 66 -22.29 2.38 -6.20
C GLN A 66 -22.03 0.98 -6.68
N SER A 67 -23.01 0.40 -7.35
CA SER A 67 -22.88 -0.86 -8.07
C SER A 67 -21.98 -0.58 -9.26
N TRP A 68 -20.68 -0.84 -9.11
CA TRP A 68 -19.72 -0.75 -10.21
C TRP A 68 -20.06 -1.87 -11.20
N SER A 69 -20.81 -1.52 -12.25
CA SER A 69 -21.02 -2.42 -13.38
C SER A 69 -19.65 -2.75 -13.97
N PRO A 70 -19.29 -4.04 -14.12
CA PRO A 70 -18.02 -4.44 -14.69
C PRO A 70 -18.05 -4.14 -16.20
N SER A 71 -17.72 -2.91 -16.57
CA SER A 71 -17.43 -2.55 -17.95
C SER A 71 -16.27 -3.40 -18.41
N GLN A 72 -16.54 -4.22 -19.41
CA GLN A 72 -15.65 -5.23 -19.98
C GLN A 72 -14.23 -4.66 -20.17
N SER A 73 -13.29 -5.22 -19.44
CA SER A 73 -11.88 -4.86 -19.49
C SER A 73 -11.35 -5.20 -20.88
N SER A 74 -11.06 -4.18 -21.68
CA SER A 74 -10.30 -4.35 -22.92
C SER A 74 -9.00 -5.10 -22.63
N PRO A 75 -8.66 -6.16 -23.37
CA PRO A 75 -7.41 -6.87 -23.18
C PRO A 75 -6.26 -6.00 -23.68
N GLY A 76 -5.45 -5.47 -22.76
CA GLY A 76 -4.11 -4.99 -23.13
C GLY A 76 -3.66 -3.66 -22.55
N THR A 77 -4.32 -3.09 -21.55
CA THR A 77 -3.75 -1.89 -20.92
C THR A 77 -2.53 -2.28 -20.07
N GLN A 78 -1.34 -1.94 -20.58
CA GLN A 78 -0.01 -2.15 -20.02
C GLN A 78 0.23 -1.31 -18.76
N PHE A 79 -0.62 -1.48 -17.75
CA PHE A 79 -0.96 -0.37 -16.86
C PHE A 79 0.18 0.26 -16.08
N PHE A 80 1.19 -0.52 -15.75
CA PHE A 80 2.43 -0.02 -15.18
C PHE A 80 3.53 -0.97 -15.64
N GLU A 81 3.98 -0.88 -16.90
CA GLU A 81 5.06 -1.67 -17.52
C GLU A 81 6.22 -1.95 -16.54
N GLY A 82 6.10 -3.02 -15.75
CA GLY A 82 7.03 -3.33 -14.66
C GLY A 82 7.13 -2.29 -13.53
N GLN A 83 6.48 -1.13 -13.59
CA GLN A 83 6.78 -0.03 -12.67
C GLN A 83 6.37 -0.32 -11.22
N LEU A 84 5.29 -1.07 -11.02
CA LEU A 84 4.85 -1.51 -9.69
C LEU A 84 5.37 -2.89 -9.31
N CYS A 85 6.09 -3.56 -10.21
CA CYS A 85 6.60 -4.90 -9.94
C CYS A 85 7.71 -4.85 -8.89
N GLY A 86 7.63 -5.75 -7.91
CA GLY A 86 8.62 -5.87 -6.85
C GLY A 86 7.98 -6.11 -5.49
N MET A 87 8.82 -6.06 -4.45
CA MET A 87 8.40 -6.32 -3.07
C MET A 87 7.83 -5.06 -2.45
N TRP A 88 6.64 -5.18 -1.87
CA TRP A 88 5.96 -4.08 -1.20
C TRP A 88 5.97 -4.29 0.31
N ARG A 89 6.19 -3.19 1.02
CA ARG A 89 6.19 -3.14 2.48
C ARG A 89 5.25 -2.07 2.98
N ARG A 90 4.65 -2.29 4.14
CA ARG A 90 3.90 -1.25 4.85
C ARG A 90 4.86 -0.18 5.35
N VAL A 91 4.39 1.06 5.33
CA VAL A 91 5.18 2.22 5.78
C VAL A 91 5.22 2.29 7.32
N GLU A 92 4.14 1.94 7.99
CA GLU A 92 4.00 2.05 9.45
C GLU A 92 4.97 1.14 10.21
N ASP A 93 5.02 -0.14 9.84
CA ASP A 93 5.73 -1.19 10.58
C ASP A 93 6.86 -1.83 9.78
N ASN A 94 7.10 -1.39 8.54
CA ASN A 94 8.05 -1.99 7.61
C ASN A 94 7.79 -3.49 7.33
N SER A 95 6.59 -3.99 7.62
CA SER A 95 6.22 -5.39 7.38
C SER A 95 6.08 -5.65 5.89
N LYS A 96 6.53 -6.83 5.46
CA LYS A 96 6.38 -7.26 4.07
C LYS A 96 4.93 -7.61 3.79
N VAL A 97 4.32 -6.88 2.86
CA VAL A 97 2.93 -7.10 2.44
C VAL A 97 2.86 -8.22 1.41
N GLY A 98 3.74 -8.16 0.42
CA GLY A 98 3.69 -9.08 -0.71
C GLY A 98 4.62 -8.67 -1.85
N VAL A 99 4.44 -9.32 -2.98
CA VAL A 99 5.16 -9.02 -4.22
C VAL A 99 4.13 -8.79 -5.32
N ILE A 100 4.24 -7.67 -6.01
CA ILE A 100 3.42 -7.40 -7.20
C ILE A 100 4.19 -7.92 -8.42
N THR A 101 3.53 -8.76 -9.22
CA THR A 101 4.05 -9.29 -10.49
C THR A 101 3.01 -9.14 -11.58
N GLY A 102 3.24 -8.24 -12.54
CA GLY A 102 2.25 -7.89 -13.55
C GLY A 102 1.06 -7.16 -12.93
N ASN A 103 -0.13 -7.77 -13.01
CA ASN A 103 -1.39 -7.26 -12.45
C ASN A 103 -1.87 -8.07 -11.25
N GLU A 104 -0.99 -8.83 -10.60
CA GLU A 104 -1.35 -9.67 -9.46
C GLU A 104 -0.46 -9.34 -8.25
N LEU A 105 -1.08 -9.16 -7.10
CA LEU A 105 -0.43 -9.05 -5.80
C LEU A 105 -0.39 -10.44 -5.16
N VAL A 106 0.81 -10.99 -5.05
CA VAL A 106 1.06 -12.20 -4.28
C VAL A 106 1.35 -11.80 -2.83
N TRP A 107 0.40 -12.05 -1.95
CA TRP A 107 0.52 -11.75 -0.52
C TRP A 107 1.66 -12.50 0.15
N ASP A 108 2.25 -11.90 1.17
CA ASP A 108 3.18 -12.58 2.04
C ASP A 108 2.48 -13.73 2.78
N PRO A 109 3.13 -14.90 2.96
CA PRO A 109 2.51 -16.05 3.61
C PRO A 109 1.97 -15.78 5.03
N SER A 110 2.49 -14.76 5.72
CA SER A 110 1.99 -14.33 7.03
C SER A 110 0.52 -13.92 7.01
N PHE A 111 0.02 -13.37 5.91
CA PHE A 111 -1.38 -12.94 5.75
C PHE A 111 -2.34 -14.08 5.38
N ARG A 112 -1.82 -15.24 4.94
CA ARG A 112 -2.61 -16.41 4.48
C ARG A 112 -3.70 -16.06 3.44
N ALA A 113 -3.50 -14.99 2.67
CA ALA A 113 -4.41 -14.54 1.63
C ALA A 113 -4.04 -15.15 0.26
N ARG A 114 -5.05 -15.35 -0.59
CA ARG A 114 -4.83 -15.76 -2.00
C ARG A 114 -4.34 -14.57 -2.81
N PRO A 115 -3.56 -14.77 -3.89
CA PRO A 115 -3.16 -13.70 -4.78
C PRO A 115 -4.37 -12.87 -5.27
N SER A 116 -4.22 -11.56 -5.25
CA SER A 116 -5.29 -10.62 -5.58
C SER A 116 -4.98 -9.90 -6.88
N LYS A 117 -5.99 -9.74 -7.74
CA LYS A 117 -5.85 -9.00 -9.00
C LYS A 117 -5.89 -7.50 -8.73
N LEU A 118 -4.90 -6.80 -9.25
CA LEU A 118 -4.86 -5.36 -9.34
C LEU A 118 -5.53 -4.94 -10.64
N ARG A 119 -6.37 -3.91 -10.55
CA ARG A 119 -6.97 -3.24 -11.69
C ARG A 119 -6.47 -1.81 -11.69
N GLU A 120 -6.31 -1.20 -12.85
CA GLU A 120 -6.11 0.23 -12.87
C GLU A 120 -7.48 0.91 -12.97
N VAL A 121 -7.59 2.00 -12.23
CA VAL A 121 -8.78 2.84 -12.18
C VAL A 121 -8.52 4.12 -12.97
N ASP A 122 -7.32 4.68 -12.84
CA ASP A 122 -6.83 5.85 -13.57
C ASP A 122 -5.28 5.87 -13.56
N LEU A 123 -4.65 6.79 -14.29
CA LEU A 123 -3.20 6.91 -14.51
C LEU A 123 -2.36 6.89 -13.22
N THR A 124 -2.93 7.33 -12.10
CA THR A 124 -2.27 7.38 -10.80
C THR A 124 -3.02 6.60 -9.72
N THR A 125 -4.03 5.82 -10.10
CA THR A 125 -4.90 5.13 -9.14
C THR A 125 -5.09 3.68 -9.55
N ILE A 126 -4.71 2.77 -8.67
CA ILE A 126 -4.98 1.35 -8.82
C ILE A 126 -6.11 0.92 -7.88
N GLY A 127 -6.67 -0.24 -8.15
CA GLY A 127 -7.72 -0.84 -7.37
C GLY A 127 -7.41 -2.30 -7.08
N ILE A 128 -7.81 -2.78 -5.92
CA ILE A 128 -7.67 -4.17 -5.50
C ILE A 128 -8.96 -4.64 -4.84
N GLU A 129 -9.40 -5.84 -5.20
CA GLU A 129 -10.58 -6.45 -4.58
C GLU A 129 -10.12 -7.42 -3.48
N LEU A 130 -10.54 -7.17 -2.24
CA LEU A 130 -10.24 -7.98 -1.07
C LEU A 130 -11.52 -8.33 -0.33
N ASN A 131 -11.80 -9.63 -0.22
CA ASN A 131 -12.99 -10.16 0.43
C ASN A 131 -14.30 -9.54 -0.08
N GLY A 132 -14.37 -9.22 -1.38
CA GLY A 132 -15.52 -8.58 -2.02
C GLY A 132 -15.59 -7.06 -1.85
N THR A 133 -14.67 -6.46 -1.11
CA THR A 133 -14.54 -5.00 -0.97
C THR A 133 -13.47 -4.47 -1.91
N MET A 134 -13.78 -3.41 -2.64
CA MET A 134 -12.83 -2.74 -3.52
C MET A 134 -12.09 -1.65 -2.76
N TYR A 135 -10.77 -1.72 -2.73
CA TYR A 135 -9.89 -0.70 -2.19
C TYR A 135 -9.19 0.00 -3.34
N THR A 136 -9.02 1.32 -3.24
CA THR A 136 -8.30 2.11 -4.25
C THR A 136 -7.01 2.64 -3.65
N GLY A 137 -5.94 2.66 -4.45
CA GLY A 137 -4.60 3.04 -4.03
C GLY A 137 -4.03 4.11 -4.95
N GLN A 138 -3.68 5.26 -4.39
CA GLN A 138 -3.03 6.33 -5.13
C GLN A 138 -1.53 6.06 -5.23
N VAL A 139 -1.05 5.91 -6.47
CA VAL A 139 0.33 5.63 -6.82
C VAL A 139 1.10 6.93 -6.96
N SER A 140 2.16 7.08 -6.17
CA SER A 140 3.18 8.12 -6.34
C SER A 140 4.36 7.55 -7.14
N VAL A 141 4.54 8.04 -8.36
CA VAL A 141 5.69 7.70 -9.21
C VAL A 141 6.86 8.64 -8.92
N GLY A 142 8.01 8.07 -8.54
CA GLY A 142 9.21 8.84 -8.17
C GLY A 142 10.35 7.93 -7.70
N VAL A 143 11.37 8.51 -7.07
CA VAL A 143 12.51 7.76 -6.48
C VAL A 143 12.02 6.76 -5.42
N ASN A 144 11.00 7.16 -4.65
CA ASN A 144 10.36 6.33 -3.64
C ASN A 144 8.93 6.02 -4.08
N LYS A 145 8.75 4.98 -4.89
CA LYS A 145 7.39 4.58 -5.32
C LYS A 145 6.57 4.17 -4.10
N ARG A 146 5.39 4.77 -3.97
CA ARG A 146 4.49 4.59 -2.83
C ARG A 146 3.06 4.40 -3.33
N ILE A 147 2.29 3.57 -2.64
CA ILE A 147 0.84 3.47 -2.78
C ILE A 147 0.21 3.93 -1.47
N VAL A 148 -0.80 4.80 -1.54
CA VAL A 148 -1.63 5.16 -0.40
C VAL A 148 -3.05 4.66 -0.66
N TRP A 149 -3.48 3.68 0.11
CA TRP A 149 -4.77 3.03 -0.01
C TRP A 149 -5.89 3.84 0.65
N SER A 150 -7.11 3.63 0.18
CA SER A 150 -8.32 4.31 0.63
C SER A 150 -8.71 4.00 2.08
N ASP A 151 -8.15 2.93 2.66
CA ASP A 151 -8.28 2.58 4.08
C ASP A 151 -7.25 3.30 4.98
N GLY A 152 -6.36 4.12 4.39
CA GLY A 152 -5.29 4.83 5.09
C GLY A 152 -3.96 4.11 5.10
N GLU A 153 -3.89 2.85 4.64
CA GLU A 153 -2.63 2.13 4.60
C GLU A 153 -1.70 2.69 3.52
N ALA A 154 -0.41 2.78 3.84
CA ALA A 154 0.60 3.23 2.89
C ALA A 154 1.65 2.15 2.70
N TRP A 155 1.97 1.84 1.44
CA TRP A 155 2.99 0.87 1.07
C TRP A 155 4.10 1.53 0.26
N TRP A 156 5.33 1.08 0.45
CA TRP A 156 6.49 1.52 -0.33
C TRP A 156 7.07 0.35 -1.10
N LEU A 157 7.45 0.63 -2.35
CA LEU A 157 8.12 -0.36 -3.19
C LEU A 157 9.57 -0.47 -2.73
N GLN A 158 9.92 -1.64 -2.22
CA GLN A 158 11.31 -2.01 -2.02
C GLN A 158 11.90 -2.34 -3.39
N CYS A 159 12.40 -1.32 -4.07
CA CYS A 159 13.23 -1.50 -5.26
C CYS A 159 14.48 -2.27 -4.81
N LEU A 160 14.64 -3.50 -5.29
CA LEU A 160 15.91 -4.20 -5.19
C LEU A 160 16.87 -3.49 -6.15
N ILE A 161 17.50 -2.42 -5.67
CA ILE A 161 18.69 -1.88 -6.30
C ILE A 161 19.63 -3.07 -6.40
N ARG A 162 19.81 -3.61 -7.62
CA ARG A 162 20.81 -4.63 -7.87
C ARG A 162 22.12 -4.00 -7.42
N SER A 163 22.66 -4.42 -6.28
CA SER A 163 24.06 -4.19 -5.95
C SER A 163 24.83 -4.65 -7.17
N ARG A 164 25.35 -3.69 -7.93
CA ARG A 164 26.39 -3.94 -8.93
C ARG A 164 27.49 -4.64 -8.14
N ARG A 165 27.56 -5.97 -8.25
CA ARG A 165 28.77 -6.68 -7.88
C ARG A 165 29.74 -6.35 -8.99
N GLU A 166 30.71 -5.50 -8.65
CA GLU A 166 31.96 -5.35 -9.39
C GLU A 166 32.73 -6.68 -9.41
#